data_AF-A0A661B182-F1
#
_entry.id   AF-A0A661B182-F1
#
_cell.length_a   1.000
_cell.length_b   1.000
_cell.length_c   1.000
_cell.angle_alpha   90.00
_cell.angle_beta   90.00
_cell.angle_gamma   90.00
#
_symmetry.space_group_name_H-M   'P 1'
#
loop_
_entity.id
_entity.type
_entity.pdbx_description
1 polymer ?
#
loop_
_entity_poly.entity_id
_entity_poly.type
_entity_poly.pdbx_seq_one_letter_code
_entity_poly.pdbx_strand_id
1 'polypeptide(L)'
;MELGKILAKQEKNIPIDRIIEDPFFKKSSQSYIIQLADFCAYALLRRENPIPSKTKYGLDQAFKLLSDILVREANTRDPEGIIRP
;
A
#
# COMPACT_ATOMS: atom_id res chain seq x y z
N MET A 1 -26.61 41.19 3.20
CA MET A 1 -25.20 40.72 3.05
C MET A 1 -25.07 39.47 3.90
N GLU A 2 -24.22 38.52 3.49
CA GLU A 2 -24.12 37.13 3.98
C GLU A 2 -25.13 36.13 3.38
N LEU A 3 -24.85 35.68 2.16
CA LEU A 3 -25.02 34.27 1.84
C LEU A 3 -23.64 33.61 1.97
N GLY A 4 -23.57 32.69 2.93
CA GLY A 4 -22.36 31.98 3.34
C GLY A 4 -21.60 31.39 2.17
N LYS A 5 -20.28 31.57 2.26
CA LYS A 5 -19.25 30.91 1.45
C LYS A 5 -19.56 29.41 1.36
N ILE A 6 -20.25 29.01 0.29
CA ILE A 6 -20.21 27.63 -0.18
C ILE A 6 -18.73 27.39 -0.43
N LEU A 7 -18.14 26.54 0.41
CA LEU A 7 -16.74 26.11 0.32
C LEU A 7 -16.57 25.41 -1.02
N ALA A 8 -16.32 26.20 -2.08
CA ALA A 8 -15.92 25.69 -3.36
C ALA A 8 -14.62 24.93 -3.11
N LYS A 9 -14.71 23.59 -3.13
CA LYS A 9 -13.55 22.71 -3.07
C LYS A 9 -12.67 23.09 -4.25
N GLN A 10 -11.58 23.78 -3.96
CA GLN A 10 -10.67 24.28 -4.98
C GLN A 10 -9.92 23.08 -5.55
N GLU A 11 -10.28 22.70 -6.79
CA GLU A 11 -9.58 21.65 -7.54
C GLU A 11 -8.11 22.07 -7.70
N LYS A 12 -7.18 21.21 -7.26
CA LYS A 12 -5.74 21.48 -7.41
C LYS A 12 -5.26 20.83 -8.70
N ASN A 13 -4.69 21.62 -9.60
CA ASN A 13 -3.96 21.10 -10.76
C ASN A 13 -2.54 20.70 -10.33
N ILE A 14 -2.38 19.51 -9.76
CA ILE A 14 -1.08 18.96 -9.36
C ILE A 14 -0.56 18.08 -10.52
N PRO A 15 0.48 18.51 -11.25
CA PRO A 15 1.03 17.70 -12.35
C PRO A 15 1.63 16.40 -11.83
N ILE A 16 1.54 15.35 -12.65
CA ILE A 16 2.19 14.07 -12.36
C ILE A 16 3.66 14.19 -12.76
N ASP A 17 4.55 14.22 -11.77
CA ASP A 17 5.99 14.37 -12.03
C ASP A 17 6.72 13.04 -12.27
N ARG A 18 6.16 11.93 -11.76
CA ARG A 18 6.81 10.60 -11.80
C ARG A 18 5.79 9.52 -12.11
N ILE A 19 5.97 8.84 -13.23
CA ILE A 19 5.17 7.68 -13.64
C ILE A 19 5.99 6.43 -13.31
N ILE A 20 5.49 5.62 -12.38
CA ILE A 20 6.15 4.37 -11.98
C ILE A 20 5.75 3.23 -12.94
N GLU A 21 4.56 3.33 -13.54
CA GLU A 21 4.02 2.34 -14.46
C GLU A 21 3.01 2.99 -15.43
N ASP A 22 2.99 2.54 -16.68
CA ASP A 22 2.10 3.06 -17.74
C ASP A 22 0.65 2.55 -17.57
N PRO A 23 -0.39 3.42 -17.63
CA PRO A 23 -1.79 3.06 -17.38
C PRO A 23 -2.52 2.29 -18.50
N PHE A 24 -1.83 1.61 -19.42
CA PHE A 24 -2.50 0.76 -20.43
C PHE A 24 -2.77 -0.67 -19.95
N PHE A 25 -3.69 -1.37 -20.63
CA PHE A 25 -4.02 -2.76 -20.34
C PHE A 25 -2.85 -3.70 -20.68
N LYS A 26 -2.34 -4.39 -19.67
CA LYS A 26 -1.30 -5.43 -19.82
C LYS A 26 -1.55 -6.61 -18.91
N LYS A 27 -0.81 -7.70 -19.13
CA LYS A 27 -0.87 -8.86 -18.24
C LYS A 27 -0.26 -8.47 -16.90
N SER A 28 -0.86 -8.92 -15.81
CA SER A 28 -0.36 -8.64 -14.45
C SER A 28 1.08 -9.11 -14.26
N SER A 29 1.50 -10.17 -14.95
CA SER A 29 2.89 -10.65 -14.97
C SER A 29 3.90 -9.62 -15.48
N GLN A 30 3.46 -8.60 -16.20
CA GLN A 30 4.28 -7.50 -16.74
C GLN A 30 4.29 -6.27 -15.81
N SER A 31 3.61 -6.33 -14.66
CA SER A 31 3.47 -5.25 -13.67
C SER A 31 4.31 -5.53 -12.43
N TYR A 32 5.63 -5.43 -12.57
CA TYR A 32 6.55 -5.81 -11.50
C TYR A 32 6.34 -4.99 -10.22
N ILE A 33 6.15 -3.66 -10.33
CA ILE A 33 5.98 -2.80 -9.15
C ILE A 33 4.64 -3.06 -8.45
N ILE A 34 3.56 -3.29 -9.21
CA ILE A 34 2.28 -3.71 -8.63
C ILE A 34 2.42 -5.04 -7.90
N GLN A 35 3.11 -6.03 -8.48
CA GLN A 35 3.35 -7.30 -7.81
C GLN A 35 4.17 -7.16 -6.52
N LEU A 36 5.15 -6.25 -6.47
CA LEU A 36 5.88 -5.95 -5.24
C LEU A 36 4.97 -5.33 -4.17
N ALA A 37 4.12 -4.37 -4.55
CA ALA A 37 3.14 -3.78 -3.63
C ALA A 37 2.14 -4.84 -3.11
N ASP A 38 1.65 -5.69 -4.00
CA ASP A 38 0.76 -6.80 -3.66
C ASP A 38 1.44 -7.80 -2.73
N PHE A 39 2.73 -8.11 -2.95
CA PHE A 39 3.52 -8.95 -2.05
C PHE A 39 3.57 -8.36 -0.64
N CYS A 40 3.89 -7.07 -0.50
CA CYS A 40 3.94 -6.40 0.80
C CYS A 40 2.60 -6.50 1.55
N ALA A 41 1.50 -6.17 0.86
CA ALA A 41 0.16 -6.23 1.44
C ALA A 41 -0.26 -7.67 1.79
N TYR A 42 0.00 -8.62 0.88
CA TYR A 42 -0.39 -10.02 1.07
C TYR A 42 0.41 -10.69 2.18
N ALA A 43 1.72 -10.42 2.28
CA ALA A 43 2.56 -10.93 3.35
C ALA A 43 2.08 -10.45 4.73
N LEU A 44 1.73 -9.15 4.85
CA LEU A 44 1.15 -8.61 6.07
C LEU A 44 -0.17 -9.30 6.43
N LEU A 45 -1.06 -9.41 5.44
CA LEU A 45 -2.36 -10.07 5.60
C LEU A 45 -2.22 -11.52 6.05
N ARG A 46 -1.27 -12.29 5.50
CA ARG A 46 -1.06 -13.70 5.86
C ARG A 46 -0.45 -13.88 7.24
N ARG A 47 0.38 -12.93 7.69
CA ARG A 47 0.87 -12.91 9.06
C ARG A 47 -0.26 -12.67 10.06
N GLU A 48 -1.14 -11.72 9.78
CA GLU A 48 -2.27 -11.37 10.66
C GLU A 48 -3.41 -12.39 10.60
N ASN A 49 -3.62 -12.98 9.43
CA ASN A 49 -4.68 -13.95 9.18
C ASN A 49 -4.08 -15.20 8.50
N PRO A 50 -3.39 -16.08 9.25
CA PRO A 50 -2.80 -17.28 8.69
C PRO A 50 -3.88 -18.22 8.14
N ILE A 51 -3.58 -18.93 7.05
CA ILE A 51 -4.45 -19.96 6.48
C ILE A 51 -3.62 -21.22 6.28
N PRO A 52 -4.07 -22.41 6.72
CA PRO A 52 -3.28 -23.65 6.65
C PRO A 52 -2.70 -23.96 5.26
N SER A 53 -3.45 -23.69 4.19
CA SER A 53 -3.01 -23.91 2.80
C SER A 53 -1.85 -23.00 2.36
N LYS A 54 -1.60 -21.90 3.08
CA LYS A 54 -0.55 -20.91 2.81
C LYS A 54 0.56 -20.96 3.86
N THR A 55 0.23 -21.22 5.12
CA THR A 55 1.17 -21.40 6.22
C THR A 55 2.14 -22.55 5.97
N LYS A 56 1.71 -23.63 5.29
CA LYS A 56 2.62 -24.72 4.89
C LYS A 56 3.77 -24.29 3.96
N TYR A 57 3.67 -23.10 3.37
CA TYR A 57 4.72 -22.47 2.55
C TYR A 57 5.44 -21.33 3.28
N GLY A 58 5.17 -21.11 4.57
CA GLY A 58 5.79 -20.05 5.37
C GLY A 58 5.30 -18.62 5.05
N LEU A 59 4.16 -18.47 4.36
CA LEU A 59 3.68 -17.16 3.94
C LEU A 59 3.22 -16.26 5.11
N ASP A 60 2.88 -16.86 6.25
CA ASP A 60 2.65 -16.16 7.52
C ASP A 60 3.92 -15.50 8.09
N GLN A 61 5.11 -15.97 7.68
CA GLN A 61 6.41 -15.41 8.11
C GLN A 61 7.03 -14.46 7.09
N ALA A 62 6.50 -14.45 5.85
CA ALA A 62 7.09 -13.72 4.73
C ALA A 62 7.25 -12.21 4.98
N PHE A 63 6.38 -11.61 5.79
CA PHE A 63 6.45 -10.18 6.10
C PHE A 63 7.75 -9.79 6.83
N LYS A 64 8.38 -10.73 7.56
CA LYS A 64 9.66 -10.49 8.23
C LYS A 64 10.79 -10.15 7.25
N LEU A 65 10.69 -10.57 5.99
CA LEU A 65 11.66 -10.23 4.95
C LEU A 65 11.70 -8.73 4.64
N LEU A 66 10.64 -8.00 5.01
CA LEU A 66 10.51 -6.56 4.77
C LEU A 66 10.97 -5.71 5.96
N SER A 67 11.33 -6.31 7.10
CA SER A 67 11.57 -5.60 8.36
C SER A 67 12.59 -4.47 8.26
N ASP A 68 13.63 -4.62 7.44
CA ASP A 68 14.72 -3.64 7.29
C ASP A 68 14.36 -2.47 6.38
N ILE A 69 13.26 -2.57 5.62
CA ILE A 69 12.82 -1.55 4.65
C ILE A 69 11.47 -0.93 4.99
N LEU A 70 10.95 -1.18 6.20
CA LEU A 70 9.69 -0.57 6.67
C LEU A 70 9.87 0.91 6.96
N VAL A 71 8.92 1.72 6.51
CA VAL A 71 8.83 3.17 6.79
C VAL A 71 8.05 3.37 8.10
N ARG A 72 8.73 3.18 9.23
CA ARG A 72 8.11 3.22 10.56
C ARG A 72 7.60 4.61 10.94
N GLU A 73 8.16 5.65 10.34
CA GLU A 73 7.78 7.04 10.51
C GLU A 73 6.36 7.34 10.00
N ALA A 74 5.82 6.49 9.12
CA ALA A 74 4.47 6.66 8.58
C ALA A 74 3.39 6.57 9.67
N ASN A 75 3.62 5.77 10.72
CA ASN A 75 2.76 5.69 11.89
C ASN A 75 3.56 5.30 13.14
N THR A 76 3.97 6.28 13.92
CA THR A 76 4.77 6.06 15.15
C THR A 76 4.05 5.31 16.26
N ARG A 77 2.72 5.12 16.15
CA ARG A 77 1.92 4.35 17.11
C ARG A 77 1.87 2.86 16.78
N ASP A 78 2.25 2.48 15.55
CA ASP A 78 2.35 1.08 15.13
C ASP A 78 3.84 0.69 15.08
N PRO A 79 4.28 -0.42 15.71
CA PRO A 79 5.70 -0.81 15.76
C PRO A 79 6.37 -0.99 14.39
N GLU A 80 5.57 -1.17 13.34
CA GLU A 80 6.01 -1.43 11.98
C GLU A 80 5.61 -0.31 11.01
N GLY A 81 5.04 0.80 11.52
CA GLY A 81 4.59 1.93 10.69
C GLY A 81 3.32 1.66 9.89
N ILE A 82 2.56 0.61 10.20
CA ILE A 82 1.38 0.23 9.44
C ILE A 82 0.21 1.17 9.74
N ILE A 83 -0.45 1.66 8.70
CA ILE A 83 -1.71 2.39 8.81
C ILE A 83 -2.84 1.38 8.80
N ARG A 84 -3.63 1.36 9.87
CA ARG A 84 -4.78 0.46 10.06
C ARG A 84 -6.09 1.26 9.96
N PRO A 85 -7.17 0.68 9.44
CA PRO A 85 -8.50 1.31 9.41
C PRO A 85 -9.04 1.65 10.79
#